data_AF-A0A7Y6Q6U5-F1
#
_entry.id   AF-A0A7Y6Q6U5-F1
#
_cell.length_a   1.000
_cell.length_b   1.000
_cell.length_c   1.000
_cell.angle_alpha   90.00
_cell.angle_beta   90.00
_cell.angle_gamma   90.00
#
_symmetry.space_group_name_H-M   'P 1'
#
loop_
_entity.id
_entity.type
_entity.pdbx_description
1 polymer ?
#
loop_
_entity_poly.entity_id
_entity_poly.type
_entity_poly.pdbx_seq_one_letter_code
_entity_poly.pdbx_strand_id
1 'polypeptide(L)'
;MVTVHPSLRGAFERPLLPRVEAILEREQFGEALRDLALRLVAMHDIAPRIVRYTANLQKWLLTQAILTLCFEHKIDGTRPGLTAAKLVDFFVASKIASRNTAVAHLAEMRSYKLLLDAEWSGDKRLRPLIVSETAEDLIRQWFDGHLKSLDRLDGGRRHHLSMAEPSLLFFAHPRATRRLFGEPGWCSPPESVASFVRTESGSNILHDLIARLPKGELPQGQITIGPLRISEITSRYIISNSHAQRVFARARDLAVVGWQRPGNRGDLWVSSQLVSDYRRWQAVKFAALEEAFDWAVARTI
;
A
#
# COMPACT_ATOMS: atom_id res chain seq x y z
N MET A 1 -0.69 7.73 21.68
CA MET A 1 -1.35 6.43 21.95
C MET A 1 -2.47 6.27 20.94
N VAL A 2 -2.28 5.45 19.90
CA VAL A 2 -3.33 5.19 18.89
C VAL A 2 -4.35 4.26 19.53
N THR A 3 -5.58 4.72 19.69
CA THR A 3 -6.65 3.91 20.29
C THR A 3 -7.04 2.82 19.31
N VAL A 4 -6.71 1.57 19.63
CA VAL A 4 -7.07 0.39 18.84
C VAL A 4 -8.60 0.29 18.76
N HIS A 5 -9.13 0.27 17.53
CA HIS A 5 -10.58 0.22 17.27
C HIS A 5 -11.21 -1.00 17.98
N PRO A 6 -12.43 -0.92 18.55
CA PRO A 6 -13.07 -2.02 19.28
C PRO A 6 -13.15 -3.34 18.49
N SER A 7 -13.33 -3.28 17.16
CA SER A 7 -13.31 -4.46 16.26
C SER A 7 -11.94 -5.13 16.08
N LEU A 8 -10.88 -4.54 16.64
CA LEU A 8 -9.52 -5.09 16.64
C LEU A 8 -9.14 -5.70 17.99
N ARG A 9 -9.94 -5.51 19.05
CA ARG A 9 -9.68 -6.12 20.36
C ARG A 9 -9.90 -7.64 20.28
N GLY A 10 -8.84 -8.41 20.53
CA GLY A 10 -8.85 -9.88 20.50
C GLY A 10 -8.68 -10.54 19.13
N ALA A 11 -8.62 -9.77 18.03
CA ALA A 11 -8.51 -10.35 16.67
C ALA A 11 -7.11 -10.85 16.30
N PHE A 12 -6.08 -10.36 17.02
CA PHE A 12 -4.68 -10.65 16.76
C PHE A 12 -3.98 -11.03 18.07
N GLU A 13 -3.77 -12.33 18.28
CA GLU A 13 -3.20 -12.87 19.51
C GLU A 13 -1.67 -12.71 19.60
N ARG A 14 -0.98 -12.54 18.45
CA ARG A 14 0.49 -12.49 18.38
C ARG A 14 0.99 -11.18 17.79
N PRO A 15 2.05 -10.55 18.35
CA PRO A 15 2.65 -9.33 17.82
C PRO A 15 3.27 -9.57 16.42
N LEU A 16 3.30 -8.55 15.56
CA LEU A 16 4.00 -8.65 14.27
C LEU A 16 5.51 -8.58 14.39
N LEU A 17 6.03 -7.95 15.46
CA LEU A 17 7.45 -7.61 15.59
C LEU A 17 8.39 -8.80 15.27
N PRO A 18 8.18 -10.03 15.80
CA PRO A 18 9.05 -11.16 15.46
C PRO A 18 9.05 -11.52 13.96
N ARG A 19 7.89 -11.41 13.28
CA ARG A 19 7.82 -11.62 11.81
C ARG A 19 8.52 -10.49 11.06
N VAL A 20 8.39 -9.25 11.53
CA VAL A 20 9.08 -8.09 10.94
C VAL A 20 10.59 -8.26 11.02
N GLU A 21 11.12 -8.64 12.19
CA GLU A 21 12.55 -8.92 12.40
C GLU A 21 13.03 -10.06 11.51
N ALA A 22 12.30 -11.18 11.49
CA ALA A 22 12.63 -12.32 10.64
C ALA A 22 12.66 -11.99 9.14
N ILE A 23 11.79 -11.09 8.66
CA ILE A 23 11.81 -10.60 7.27
C ILE A 23 13.02 -9.70 7.02
N LEU A 24 13.37 -8.84 7.97
CA LEU A 24 14.51 -7.91 7.83
C LEU A 24 15.85 -8.62 7.79
N GLU A 25 15.97 -9.76 8.48
CA GLU A 25 17.15 -10.63 8.49
C GLU A 25 17.36 -11.38 7.16
N ARG A 26 16.36 -11.45 6.29
CA ARG A 26 16.51 -12.11 4.97
C ARG A 26 17.35 -11.24 4.04
N GLU A 27 18.49 -11.76 3.61
CA GLU A 27 19.39 -11.10 2.67
C GLU A 27 18.67 -10.72 1.35
N GLN A 28 17.76 -11.57 0.88
CA GLN A 28 17.03 -11.37 -0.37
C GLN A 28 15.94 -10.29 -0.28
N PHE A 29 15.63 -9.76 0.91
CA PHE A 29 14.51 -8.85 1.10
C PHE A 29 14.67 -7.54 0.31
N GLY A 30 15.89 -7.00 0.24
CA GLY A 30 16.18 -5.81 -0.58
C GLY A 30 15.83 -6.03 -2.05
N GLU A 31 16.21 -7.18 -2.61
CA GLU A 31 15.89 -7.52 -3.99
C GLU A 31 14.39 -7.81 -4.20
N ALA A 32 13.75 -8.50 -3.26
CA ALA A 32 12.32 -8.78 -3.32
C ALA A 32 11.49 -7.48 -3.31
N LEU A 33 11.94 -6.46 -2.57
CA LEU A 33 11.32 -5.13 -2.57
C LEU A 33 11.56 -4.36 -3.87
N ARG A 34 12.75 -4.43 -4.46
CA ARG A 34 13.03 -3.83 -5.77
C ARG A 34 12.14 -4.45 -6.85
N ASP A 35 12.02 -5.77 -6.85
CA ASP A 35 11.20 -6.49 -7.83
C ASP A 35 9.70 -6.24 -7.62
N LEU A 36 9.25 -6.10 -6.37
CA LEU A 36 7.90 -5.64 -6.07
C LEU A 36 7.68 -4.20 -6.56
N ALA A 37 8.63 -3.30 -6.33
CA ALA A 37 8.54 -1.91 -6.76
C ALA A 37 8.42 -1.80 -8.30
N LEU A 38 9.20 -2.60 -9.05
CA LEU A 38 9.07 -2.71 -10.51
C LEU A 38 7.66 -3.15 -10.93
N ARG A 39 7.06 -4.13 -10.25
CA ARG A 39 5.68 -4.58 -10.51
C ARG A 39 4.66 -3.48 -10.23
N LEU A 40 4.78 -2.79 -9.09
CA LEU A 40 3.86 -1.71 -8.71
C LEU A 40 3.96 -0.52 -9.67
N VAL A 41 5.16 -0.20 -10.13
CA VAL A 41 5.40 0.80 -11.17
C VAL A 41 4.78 0.37 -12.51
N ALA A 42 4.92 -0.90 -12.90
CA ALA A 42 4.27 -1.42 -14.12
C ALA A 42 2.74 -1.41 -14.04
N MET A 43 2.14 -1.68 -12.87
CA MET A 43 0.70 -1.52 -12.65
C MET A 43 0.25 -0.08 -12.88
N HIS A 44 1.05 0.90 -12.47
CA HIS A 44 0.79 2.31 -12.76
C HIS A 44 0.81 2.58 -14.27
N ASP A 45 1.74 1.98 -15.02
CA ASP A 45 1.80 2.18 -16.47
C ASP A 45 0.56 1.60 -17.20
N ILE A 46 -0.05 0.53 -16.67
CA ILE A 46 -1.29 -0.08 -17.19
C ILE A 46 -2.52 0.78 -16.86
N ALA A 47 -2.62 1.27 -15.62
CA ALA A 47 -3.80 1.96 -15.12
C ALA A 47 -3.43 3.24 -14.35
N PRO A 48 -2.82 4.24 -14.99
CA PRO A 48 -2.16 5.36 -14.31
C PRO A 48 -3.12 6.24 -13.53
N ARG A 49 -4.35 6.38 -14.02
CA ARG A 49 -5.42 7.06 -13.29
C ARG A 49 -5.79 6.28 -12.04
N ILE A 50 -6.07 4.98 -12.18
CA ILE A 50 -6.56 4.13 -11.09
C ILE A 50 -5.51 3.99 -9.97
N VAL A 51 -4.26 3.69 -10.33
CA VAL A 51 -3.18 3.47 -9.37
C VAL A 51 -2.79 4.76 -8.64
N ARG A 52 -2.85 5.91 -9.32
CA ARG A 52 -2.66 7.22 -8.69
C ARG A 52 -3.61 7.45 -7.50
N TYR A 53 -4.83 6.90 -7.51
CA TYR A 53 -5.78 7.07 -6.41
C TYR A 53 -5.32 6.40 -5.10
N THR A 54 -4.34 5.50 -5.14
CA THR A 54 -3.76 4.86 -3.94
C THR A 54 -2.33 5.32 -3.66
N ALA A 55 -1.85 6.37 -4.36
CA ALA A 55 -0.44 6.73 -4.39
C ALA A 55 0.00 7.68 -3.26
N ASN A 56 -0.81 7.81 -2.21
CA ASN A 56 -0.41 8.33 -0.90
C ASN A 56 -0.99 7.44 0.22
N LEU A 57 -0.37 7.44 1.39
CA LEU A 57 -0.70 6.52 2.47
C LEU A 57 -2.13 6.69 2.99
N GLN A 58 -2.64 7.92 3.11
CA GLN A 58 -4.00 8.16 3.60
C GLN A 58 -5.04 7.57 2.63
N LYS A 59 -4.91 7.85 1.33
CA LYS A 59 -5.79 7.29 0.31
C LYS A 59 -5.64 5.78 0.18
N TRP A 60 -4.42 5.27 0.29
CA TRP A 60 -4.17 3.82 0.33
C TRP A 60 -4.95 3.18 1.48
N LEU A 61 -4.87 3.71 2.70
CA LEU A 61 -5.61 3.21 3.87
C LEU A 61 -7.13 3.30 3.66
N LEU A 62 -7.64 4.41 3.13
CA LEU A 62 -9.06 4.56 2.76
C LEU A 62 -9.53 3.48 1.78
N THR A 63 -8.75 3.23 0.72
CA THR A 63 -9.05 2.19 -0.26
C THR A 63 -8.99 0.78 0.36
N GLN A 64 -8.02 0.49 1.21
CA GLN A 64 -7.97 -0.82 1.88
C GLN A 64 -9.17 -1.04 2.81
N ALA A 65 -9.63 0.00 3.52
CA ALA A 65 -10.83 -0.08 4.35
C ALA A 65 -12.11 -0.31 3.53
N ILE A 66 -12.23 0.37 2.39
CA ILE A 66 -13.31 0.16 1.41
C ILE A 66 -13.35 -1.31 0.95
N LEU A 67 -12.21 -1.83 0.49
CA LEU A 67 -12.08 -3.22 0.04
C LEU A 67 -12.38 -4.21 1.18
N THR A 68 -11.91 -3.93 2.39
CA THR A 68 -12.18 -4.73 3.59
C THR A 68 -13.69 -4.87 3.82
N LEU A 69 -14.43 -3.77 3.87
CA LEU A 69 -15.87 -3.79 4.09
C LEU A 69 -16.62 -4.56 2.99
N CYS A 70 -16.23 -4.38 1.73
CA CYS A 70 -16.84 -5.11 0.61
C CYS A 70 -16.55 -6.62 0.68
N PHE A 71 -15.30 -7.03 0.94
CA PHE A 71 -14.92 -8.44 0.98
C PHE A 71 -15.51 -9.16 2.18
N GLU A 72 -15.61 -8.51 3.34
CA GLU A 72 -16.27 -9.10 4.49
C GLU A 72 -17.76 -9.33 4.26
N HIS A 73 -18.45 -8.39 3.62
CA HIS A 73 -19.84 -8.58 3.23
C HIS A 73 -20.00 -9.67 2.14
N LYS A 74 -19.04 -9.78 1.22
CA LYS A 74 -19.01 -10.83 0.18
C LYS A 74 -18.89 -12.24 0.78
N ILE A 75 -18.10 -12.39 1.85
CA ILE A 75 -17.93 -13.67 2.57
C ILE A 75 -19.10 -13.95 3.52
N ASP A 76 -19.65 -12.92 4.15
CA ASP A 76 -20.73 -13.04 5.13
C ASP A 76 -21.75 -11.92 4.91
N GLY A 77 -22.83 -12.25 4.19
CA GLY A 77 -23.89 -11.29 3.84
C GLY A 77 -24.62 -10.69 5.04
N THR A 78 -24.44 -11.23 6.25
CA THR A 78 -24.97 -10.64 7.48
C THR A 78 -24.14 -9.45 7.97
N ARG A 79 -22.88 -9.33 7.53
CA ARG A 79 -22.05 -8.17 7.84
C ARG A 79 -22.54 -6.94 7.11
N PRO A 80 -22.36 -5.73 7.67
CA PRO A 80 -22.75 -4.52 6.97
C PRO A 80 -21.98 -4.33 5.66
N GLY A 81 -22.70 -4.11 4.57
CA GLY A 81 -22.09 -3.72 3.29
C GLY A 81 -21.48 -2.31 3.33
N LEU A 82 -20.69 -1.99 2.29
CA LEU A 82 -20.02 -0.70 2.19
C LEU A 82 -21.04 0.44 2.01
N THR A 83 -21.04 1.37 2.97
CA THR A 83 -21.73 2.65 2.90
C THR A 83 -20.81 3.75 3.43
N ALA A 84 -21.13 5.02 3.14
CA ALA A 84 -20.38 6.15 3.70
C ALA A 84 -20.35 6.13 5.23
N ALA A 85 -21.46 5.77 5.88
CA ALA A 85 -21.53 5.66 7.34
C ALA A 85 -20.57 4.57 7.86
N LYS A 86 -20.60 3.37 7.27
CA LYS A 86 -19.72 2.26 7.69
C LYS A 86 -18.25 2.54 7.42
N LEU A 87 -17.93 3.24 6.33
CA LEU A 87 -16.58 3.70 6.08
C LEU A 87 -16.13 4.70 7.15
N VAL A 88 -16.96 5.69 7.48
CA VAL A 88 -16.63 6.66 8.55
C VAL A 88 -16.41 5.94 9.87
N ASP A 89 -17.32 5.04 10.26
CA ASP A 89 -17.21 4.24 11.49
C ASP A 89 -15.87 3.50 11.59
N PHE A 90 -15.39 2.93 10.47
CA PHE A 90 -14.08 2.26 10.39
C PHE A 90 -12.91 3.17 10.82
N PHE A 91 -13.01 4.48 10.58
CA PHE A 91 -11.95 5.46 10.83
C PHE A 91 -12.11 6.28 12.12
N VAL A 92 -13.29 6.29 12.75
CA VAL A 92 -13.58 7.14 13.93
C VAL A 92 -12.54 6.95 15.04
N ALA A 93 -12.06 5.72 15.25
CA ALA A 93 -11.05 5.44 16.29
C ALA A 93 -9.60 5.73 15.85
N SER A 94 -9.29 5.65 14.55
CA SER A 94 -7.91 5.66 14.04
C SER A 94 -7.37 7.05 13.68
N LYS A 95 -8.24 8.07 13.58
CA LYS A 95 -7.89 9.46 13.18
C LYS A 95 -7.11 9.57 11.85
N ILE A 96 -7.12 8.52 11.02
CA ILE A 96 -6.39 8.48 9.75
C ILE A 96 -7.00 9.44 8.72
N ALA A 97 -8.33 9.59 8.72
CA ALA A 97 -9.06 10.45 7.80
C ALA A 97 -10.25 11.13 8.50
N SER A 98 -10.58 12.34 8.07
CA SER A 98 -11.82 13.00 8.49
C SER A 98 -13.03 12.37 7.80
N ARG A 99 -14.23 12.60 8.35
CA ARG A 99 -15.50 12.23 7.69
C ARG A 99 -15.56 12.76 6.26
N ASN A 100 -15.23 14.02 6.05
CA ASN A 100 -15.27 14.66 4.73
C ASN A 100 -14.28 14.00 3.76
N THR A 101 -13.08 13.69 4.23
CA THR A 101 -12.05 12.99 3.43
C THR A 101 -12.53 11.60 3.02
N ALA A 102 -13.11 10.82 3.94
CA ALA A 102 -13.61 9.48 3.63
C ALA A 102 -14.77 9.51 2.63
N VAL A 103 -15.73 10.43 2.80
CA VAL A 103 -16.86 10.61 1.88
C VAL A 103 -16.39 11.07 0.50
N ALA A 104 -15.46 12.03 0.44
CA ALA A 104 -14.90 12.50 -0.83
C ALA A 104 -14.16 11.38 -1.57
N HIS A 105 -13.37 10.57 -0.86
CA HIS A 105 -12.66 9.43 -1.46
C HIS A 105 -13.62 8.37 -2.00
N LEU A 106 -14.70 8.08 -1.26
CA LEU A 106 -15.74 7.15 -1.72
C LEU A 106 -16.45 7.65 -2.99
N ALA A 107 -16.79 8.94 -3.03
CA ALA A 107 -17.39 9.57 -4.21
C ALA A 107 -16.43 9.57 -5.41
N GLU A 108 -15.13 9.80 -5.17
CA GLU A 108 -14.08 9.73 -6.18
C GLU A 108 -13.98 8.30 -6.76
N MET A 109 -13.88 7.27 -5.93
CA MET A 109 -13.82 5.87 -6.43
C MET A 109 -15.06 5.48 -7.24
N ARG A 110 -16.24 5.99 -6.87
CA ARG A 110 -17.48 5.79 -7.62
C ARG A 110 -17.47 6.50 -8.98
N SER A 111 -16.95 7.73 -9.06
CA SER A 111 -16.87 8.47 -10.33
C SER A 111 -15.93 7.79 -11.34
N TYR A 112 -14.91 7.10 -10.85
CA TYR A 112 -14.01 6.27 -11.66
C TYR A 112 -14.52 4.85 -11.94
N LYS A 113 -15.76 4.51 -11.56
CA LYS A 113 -16.38 3.19 -11.74
C LYS A 113 -15.59 2.04 -11.09
N LEU A 114 -14.81 2.35 -10.04
CA LEU A 114 -14.14 1.35 -9.20
C LEU A 114 -15.09 0.77 -8.15
N LEU A 115 -16.15 1.52 -7.84
CA LEU A 115 -17.26 1.09 -7.00
C LEU A 115 -18.57 1.23 -7.78
N LEU A 116 -19.43 0.22 -7.65
CA LEU A 116 -20.73 0.13 -8.31
C LEU A 116 -21.83 -0.02 -7.27
N ASP A 117 -23.06 0.31 -7.64
CA ASP A 117 -24.21 0.03 -6.78
C ASP A 117 -24.57 -1.46 -6.87
N ALA A 118 -24.66 -2.16 -5.73
CA ALA A 118 -25.10 -3.56 -5.68
C ALA A 118 -26.54 -3.71 -6.19
N GLU A 119 -26.92 -4.77 -6.89
CA GLU A 119 -28.35 -5.01 -7.18
C GLU A 119 -29.14 -5.13 -5.86
N TRP A 120 -30.17 -4.29 -5.68
CA TRP A 120 -30.90 -4.17 -4.41
C TRP A 120 -32.37 -3.86 -4.66
N SER A 121 -33.26 -4.66 -4.07
CA SER A 121 -34.72 -4.56 -4.22
C SER A 121 -35.42 -3.78 -3.10
N GLY A 122 -34.69 -3.29 -2.08
CA GLY A 122 -35.22 -2.47 -0.98
C GLY A 122 -34.95 -0.95 -1.13
N ASP A 123 -34.91 -0.22 0.00
CA ASP A 123 -34.68 1.24 -0.01
C ASP A 123 -33.33 1.59 -0.68
N LYS A 124 -33.40 2.38 -1.77
CA LYS A 124 -32.25 2.83 -2.57
C LYS A 124 -31.24 3.64 -1.75
N ARG A 125 -31.65 4.27 -0.63
CA ARG A 125 -30.75 5.03 0.26
C ARG A 125 -29.81 4.14 1.08
N LEU A 126 -30.14 2.86 1.21
CA LEU A 126 -29.35 1.87 1.96
C LEU A 126 -28.50 0.97 1.05
N ARG A 127 -28.48 1.24 -0.26
CA ARG A 127 -27.85 0.40 -1.29
C ARG A 127 -26.33 0.31 -1.04
N PRO A 128 -25.80 -0.88 -0.69
CA PRO A 128 -24.37 -1.06 -0.51
C PRO A 128 -23.61 -0.87 -1.82
N LEU A 129 -22.37 -0.41 -1.71
CA LEU A 129 -21.45 -0.39 -2.83
C LEU A 129 -20.68 -1.71 -2.92
N ILE A 130 -20.45 -2.18 -4.15
CA ILE A 130 -19.59 -3.32 -4.47
C ILE A 130 -18.38 -2.87 -5.27
N VAL A 131 -17.32 -3.68 -5.22
CA VAL A 131 -16.09 -3.47 -5.99
C VAL A 131 -16.36 -3.90 -7.44
N SER A 132 -15.93 -3.11 -8.43
CA SER A 132 -16.01 -3.52 -9.83
C SER A 132 -14.97 -4.60 -10.16
N GLU A 133 -15.20 -5.38 -11.22
CA GLU A 133 -14.25 -6.40 -11.69
C GLU A 133 -12.85 -5.82 -11.91
N THR A 134 -12.74 -4.66 -12.56
CA THR A 134 -11.46 -3.97 -12.77
C THR A 134 -10.74 -3.64 -11.46
N ALA A 135 -11.47 -3.21 -10.42
CA ALA A 135 -10.87 -2.92 -9.13
C ALA A 135 -10.48 -4.21 -8.37
N GLU A 136 -11.27 -5.28 -8.51
CA GLU A 136 -10.96 -6.60 -7.96
C GLU A 136 -9.70 -7.22 -8.62
N ASP A 137 -9.55 -7.09 -9.93
CA ASP A 137 -8.36 -7.53 -10.68
C ASP A 137 -7.09 -6.78 -10.25
N LEU A 138 -7.20 -5.47 -10.01
CA LEU A 138 -6.06 -4.67 -9.58
C LEU A 138 -5.61 -5.04 -8.16
N ILE A 139 -6.54 -5.23 -7.22
CA ILE A 139 -6.17 -5.67 -5.87
C ILE A 139 -5.67 -7.12 -5.89
N ARG A 140 -6.17 -7.97 -6.78
CA ARG A 140 -5.65 -9.32 -7.01
C ARG A 140 -4.18 -9.29 -7.43
N GLN A 141 -3.86 -8.53 -8.49
CA GLN A 141 -2.48 -8.36 -8.96
C GLN A 141 -1.55 -7.80 -7.88
N TRP A 142 -2.03 -6.81 -7.11
CA TRP A 142 -1.28 -6.26 -5.99
C TRP A 142 -0.98 -7.33 -4.94
N PHE A 143 -1.99 -8.10 -4.52
CA PHE A 143 -1.86 -9.13 -3.49
C PHE A 143 -0.91 -10.25 -3.92
N ASP A 144 -1.10 -10.76 -5.15
CA ASP A 144 -0.27 -11.82 -5.72
C ASP A 144 1.18 -11.39 -5.91
N GLY A 145 1.41 -10.10 -6.22
CA GLY A 145 2.75 -9.52 -6.24
C GLY A 145 3.45 -9.62 -4.88
N HIS A 146 2.74 -9.36 -3.79
CA HIS A 146 3.30 -9.48 -2.43
C HIS A 146 3.51 -10.94 -2.03
N LEU A 147 2.59 -11.85 -2.38
CA LEU A 147 2.77 -13.28 -2.10
C LEU A 147 3.98 -13.86 -2.84
N LYS A 148 4.19 -13.50 -4.11
CA LYS A 148 5.40 -13.86 -4.85
C LYS A 148 6.67 -13.35 -4.18
N SER A 149 6.63 -12.12 -3.68
CA SER A 149 7.78 -11.56 -2.96
C SER A 149 8.03 -12.28 -1.65
N LEU A 150 6.99 -12.67 -0.89
CA LEU A 150 7.12 -13.49 0.32
C LEU A 150 7.69 -14.88 0.01
N ASP A 151 7.14 -15.57 -0.99
CA ASP A 151 7.60 -16.90 -1.41
C ASP A 151 9.07 -16.89 -1.86
N ARG A 152 9.58 -15.76 -2.38
CA ARG A 152 11.01 -15.61 -2.69
C ARG A 152 11.89 -15.56 -1.44
N LEU A 153 11.37 -15.11 -0.29
CA LEU A 153 12.15 -14.98 0.94
C LEU A 153 12.36 -16.32 1.64
N ASP A 154 11.42 -17.26 1.48
CA ASP A 154 11.39 -18.51 2.25
C ASP A 154 11.09 -19.77 1.43
N GLY A 155 10.96 -19.67 0.11
CA GLY A 155 10.63 -20.80 -0.76
C GLY A 155 9.16 -21.26 -0.64
N GLY A 156 8.29 -20.41 -0.09
CA GLY A 156 6.87 -20.70 0.10
C GLY A 156 6.09 -20.94 -1.19
N ARG A 157 4.81 -21.31 -1.00
CA ARG A 157 3.86 -21.58 -2.10
C ARG A 157 2.58 -20.75 -1.98
N ARG A 158 2.64 -19.60 -1.31
CA ARG A 158 1.47 -18.76 -1.02
C ARG A 158 0.80 -18.30 -2.31
N HIS A 159 1.57 -17.83 -3.29
CA HIS A 159 1.04 -17.41 -4.59
C HIS A 159 0.36 -18.57 -5.32
N HIS A 160 0.96 -19.76 -5.33
CA HIS A 160 0.36 -20.94 -5.95
C HIS A 160 -0.98 -21.29 -5.31
N LEU A 161 -1.04 -21.32 -3.97
CA LEU A 161 -2.28 -21.57 -3.24
C LEU A 161 -3.33 -20.49 -3.51
N SER A 162 -2.93 -19.21 -3.56
CA SER A 162 -3.85 -18.11 -3.87
C SER A 162 -4.42 -18.17 -5.30
N MET A 163 -3.69 -18.78 -6.24
CA MET A 163 -4.18 -19.01 -7.60
C MET A 163 -5.11 -20.21 -7.68
N ALA A 164 -4.84 -21.26 -6.90
CA ALA A 164 -5.68 -22.46 -6.82
C ALA A 164 -6.99 -22.19 -6.08
N GLU A 165 -6.97 -21.31 -5.08
CA GLU A 165 -8.14 -20.90 -4.30
C GLU A 165 -8.24 -19.36 -4.25
N PRO A 166 -8.82 -18.72 -5.29
CA PRO A 166 -8.94 -17.27 -5.37
C PRO A 166 -9.73 -16.65 -4.21
N SER A 167 -10.61 -17.40 -3.54
CA SER A 167 -11.40 -16.88 -2.43
C SER A 167 -10.55 -16.49 -1.22
N LEU A 168 -9.32 -17.04 -1.09
CA LEU A 168 -8.35 -16.68 -0.05
C LEU A 168 -8.10 -15.17 0.03
N LEU A 169 -8.20 -14.44 -1.10
CA LEU A 169 -8.12 -12.99 -1.13
C LEU A 169 -9.11 -12.35 -0.14
N PHE A 170 -10.37 -12.79 -0.20
CA PHE A 170 -11.47 -12.18 0.53
C PHE A 170 -11.40 -12.45 2.04
N PHE A 171 -10.58 -13.42 2.47
CA PHE A 171 -10.28 -13.69 3.88
C PHE A 171 -9.00 -12.98 4.34
N ALA A 172 -7.92 -13.13 3.58
CA ALA A 172 -6.60 -12.63 3.96
C ALA A 172 -6.53 -11.10 3.89
N HIS A 173 -7.11 -10.47 2.85
CA HIS A 173 -7.01 -9.02 2.67
C HIS A 173 -7.68 -8.22 3.81
N PRO A 174 -8.94 -8.51 4.22
CA PRO A 174 -9.56 -7.86 5.36
C PRO A 174 -8.73 -7.98 6.65
N ARG A 175 -8.18 -9.18 6.89
CA ARG A 175 -7.35 -9.44 8.07
C ARG A 175 -6.05 -8.63 8.04
N ALA A 176 -5.31 -8.67 6.93
CA ALA A 176 -4.08 -7.90 6.75
C ALA A 176 -4.32 -6.40 6.91
N THR A 177 -5.40 -5.89 6.32
CA THR A 177 -5.77 -4.48 6.43
C THR A 177 -6.02 -4.10 7.88
N ARG A 178 -6.88 -4.84 8.58
CA ARG A 178 -7.14 -4.59 10.01
C ARG A 178 -5.89 -4.66 10.86
N ARG A 179 -4.98 -5.59 10.55
CA ARG A 179 -3.68 -5.68 11.21
C ARG A 179 -2.90 -4.38 11.02
N LEU A 180 -2.71 -3.94 9.77
CA LEU A 180 -1.94 -2.75 9.44
C LEU A 180 -2.50 -1.46 10.05
N PHE A 181 -3.83 -1.36 10.18
CA PHE A 181 -4.47 -0.24 10.86
C PHE A 181 -4.16 -0.18 12.37
N GLY A 182 -3.87 -1.32 12.98
CA GLY A 182 -3.45 -1.42 14.37
C GLY A 182 -1.95 -1.23 14.59
N GLU A 183 -1.15 -1.13 13.53
CA GLU A 183 0.31 -1.12 13.60
C GLU A 183 0.87 0.31 13.43
N PRO A 184 1.37 0.96 14.51
CA PRO A 184 1.90 2.32 14.44
C PRO A 184 3.04 2.44 13.44
N GLY A 185 3.88 1.41 13.32
CA GLY A 185 4.99 1.35 12.37
C GLY A 185 4.56 1.43 10.91
N TRP A 186 3.30 1.10 10.58
CA TRP A 186 2.75 1.27 9.23
C TRP A 186 2.08 2.64 9.05
N CYS A 187 1.19 3.01 9.98
CA CYS A 187 0.40 4.24 9.88
C CYS A 187 1.23 5.52 10.09
N SER A 188 2.37 5.42 10.79
CA SER A 188 3.31 6.52 11.03
C SER A 188 4.69 6.16 10.48
N PRO A 189 4.90 6.25 9.15
CA PRO A 189 6.19 5.92 8.54
C PRO A 189 7.32 6.82 9.05
N PRO A 190 8.59 6.35 9.04
CA PRO A 190 9.76 7.18 9.30
C PRO A 190 9.75 8.44 8.42
N GLU A 191 10.37 9.53 8.90
CA GLU A 191 10.25 10.85 8.24
C GLU A 191 10.77 10.85 6.80
N SER A 192 11.85 10.11 6.53
CA SER A 192 12.42 9.87 5.19
C SER A 192 11.42 9.25 4.21
N VAL A 193 10.59 8.32 4.67
CA VAL A 193 9.52 7.69 3.87
C VAL A 193 8.31 8.61 3.80
N ALA A 194 7.97 9.25 4.93
CA ALA A 194 6.84 10.15 5.07
C ALA A 194 6.92 11.37 4.13
N SER A 195 8.12 11.87 3.82
CA SER A 195 8.32 12.98 2.88
C SER A 195 7.77 12.67 1.48
N PHE A 196 7.70 11.39 1.12
CA PHE A 196 7.07 10.92 -0.11
C PHE A 196 5.61 10.54 0.14
N VAL A 197 5.34 9.54 0.99
CA VAL A 197 4.03 8.87 1.02
C VAL A 197 2.89 9.70 1.62
N ARG A 198 3.16 10.86 2.22
CA ARG A 198 2.13 11.82 2.66
C ARG A 198 1.66 12.77 1.55
N THR A 199 2.25 12.67 0.37
CA THR A 199 1.96 13.57 -0.75
C THR A 199 1.34 12.78 -1.91
N GLU A 200 0.44 13.40 -2.66
CA GLU A 200 -0.16 12.79 -3.85
C GLU A 200 0.91 12.27 -4.83
N SER A 201 0.71 11.06 -5.36
CA SER A 201 1.68 10.32 -6.19
C SER A 201 3.02 9.98 -5.52
N GLY A 202 3.22 10.32 -4.25
CA GLY A 202 4.49 10.16 -3.57
C GLY A 202 4.89 8.71 -3.34
N SER A 203 3.95 7.79 -3.08
CA SER A 203 4.25 6.36 -3.00
C SER A 203 4.77 5.82 -4.33
N ASN A 204 4.20 6.25 -5.46
CA ASN A 204 4.65 5.82 -6.78
C ASN A 204 6.05 6.35 -7.10
N ILE A 205 6.33 7.62 -6.77
CA ILE A 205 7.67 8.19 -6.88
C ILE A 205 8.65 7.35 -6.05
N LEU A 206 8.32 7.06 -4.79
CA LEU A 206 9.18 6.27 -3.91
C LEU A 206 9.44 4.87 -4.48
N HIS A 207 8.41 4.19 -5.00
CA HIS A 207 8.59 2.90 -5.68
C HIS A 207 9.49 3.00 -6.92
N ASP A 208 9.39 4.07 -7.72
CA ASP A 208 10.30 4.33 -8.85
C ASP A 208 11.76 4.45 -8.38
N LEU A 209 11.99 5.20 -7.30
CA LEU A 209 13.34 5.36 -6.74
C LEU A 209 13.91 4.02 -6.25
N ILE A 210 13.10 3.22 -5.56
CA ILE A 210 13.50 1.89 -5.06
C ILE A 210 13.73 0.91 -6.21
N ALA A 211 12.91 0.96 -7.27
CA ALA A 211 13.04 0.12 -8.46
C ALA A 211 14.37 0.36 -9.21
N ARG A 212 14.96 1.55 -9.06
CA ARG A 212 16.23 1.95 -9.67
C ARG A 212 17.47 1.64 -8.85
N LEU A 213 17.32 1.10 -7.63
CA LEU A 213 18.45 0.70 -6.81
C LEU A 213 19.29 -0.37 -7.53
N PRO A 214 20.64 -0.29 -7.46
CA PRO A 214 21.49 -1.32 -8.01
C PRO A 214 21.25 -2.68 -7.34
N LYS A 215 21.63 -3.76 -8.02
CA LYS A 215 21.60 -5.11 -7.43
C LYS A 215 22.80 -5.34 -6.51
N GLY A 216 22.64 -6.27 -5.58
CA GLY A 216 23.69 -6.64 -4.63
C GLY A 216 23.79 -5.71 -3.42
N GLU A 217 24.97 -5.69 -2.81
CA GLU A 217 25.24 -4.90 -1.63
C GLU A 217 25.22 -3.40 -1.94
N LEU A 218 24.51 -2.64 -1.11
CA LEU A 218 24.35 -1.21 -1.27
C LEU A 218 25.36 -0.47 -0.38
N PRO A 219 26.04 0.57 -0.90
CA PRO A 219 26.98 1.34 -0.11
C PRO A 219 26.27 2.12 1.01
N GLN A 220 27.03 2.44 2.06
CA GLN A 220 26.60 3.42 3.07
C GLN A 220 26.65 4.84 2.49
N GLY A 221 25.87 5.76 3.07
CA GLY A 221 25.77 7.13 2.59
C GLY A 221 24.87 7.28 1.36
N GLN A 222 25.39 7.84 0.27
CA GLN A 222 24.63 8.12 -0.96
C GLN A 222 24.73 6.95 -1.96
N ILE A 223 23.58 6.49 -2.45
CA ILE A 223 23.45 5.41 -3.43
C ILE A 223 22.94 6.02 -4.74
N THR A 224 23.79 6.03 -5.77
CA THR A 224 23.42 6.51 -7.10
C THR A 224 22.44 5.54 -7.76
N ILE A 225 21.33 6.08 -8.28
CA ILE A 225 20.25 5.32 -8.94
C ILE A 225 20.05 5.73 -10.40
N GLY A 226 21.09 6.33 -10.99
CA GLY A 226 21.16 6.73 -12.39
C GLY A 226 20.48 8.06 -12.70
N PRO A 227 20.44 8.45 -13.99
CA PRO A 227 19.85 9.71 -14.41
C PRO A 227 18.33 9.70 -14.22
N LEU A 228 17.80 10.77 -13.63
CA LEU A 228 16.37 11.01 -13.52
C LEU A 228 16.08 12.51 -13.55
N ARG A 229 15.29 12.97 -14.52
CA ARG A 229 14.82 14.36 -14.55
C ARG A 229 13.46 14.49 -13.87
N ILE A 230 13.23 15.62 -13.21
CA ILE A 230 11.92 15.96 -12.65
C ILE A 230 10.81 15.89 -13.72
N SER A 231 11.11 16.27 -14.97
CA SER A 231 10.15 16.21 -16.08
C SER A 231 9.65 14.79 -16.37
N GLU A 232 10.50 13.78 -16.19
CA GLU A 232 10.13 12.37 -16.39
C GLU A 232 9.12 11.93 -15.32
N ILE A 233 9.36 12.31 -14.06
CA ILE A 233 8.44 12.09 -12.94
C ILE A 233 7.10 12.78 -13.17
N THR A 234 7.11 14.04 -13.61
CA THR A 234 5.88 14.79 -13.86
C THR A 234 5.04 14.19 -14.98
N SER A 235 5.70 13.74 -16.05
CA SER A 235 5.04 13.09 -17.18
C SER A 235 4.43 11.76 -16.76
N ARG A 236 5.24 10.89 -16.12
CA ARG A 236 4.82 9.54 -15.75
C ARG A 236 3.66 9.52 -14.75
N TYR A 237 3.73 10.36 -13.72
CA TYR A 237 2.73 10.36 -12.64
C TYR A 237 1.64 11.41 -12.80
N ILE A 238 1.62 12.15 -13.92
CA ILE A 238 0.60 13.14 -14.27
C ILE A 238 0.44 14.18 -13.14
N ILE A 239 1.57 14.70 -12.66
CA ILE A 239 1.65 15.73 -11.61
C ILE A 239 2.30 16.99 -12.15
N SER A 240 1.97 18.14 -11.56
CA SER A 240 2.59 19.40 -11.97
C SER A 240 4.08 19.45 -11.59
N ASN A 241 4.85 20.26 -12.32
CA ASN A 241 6.26 20.50 -12.00
C ASN A 241 6.42 21.09 -10.59
N SER A 242 5.57 22.06 -10.21
CA SER A 242 5.55 22.62 -8.86
C SER A 242 5.27 21.59 -7.77
N HIS A 243 4.46 20.56 -8.06
CA HIS A 243 4.19 19.47 -7.13
C HIS A 243 5.42 18.56 -6.97
N ALA A 244 6.00 18.09 -8.08
CA ALA A 244 7.19 17.27 -8.05
C ALA A 244 8.37 17.98 -7.35
N GLN A 245 8.60 19.26 -7.67
CA GLN A 245 9.65 20.07 -7.03
C GLN A 245 9.46 20.17 -5.51
N ARG A 246 8.22 20.33 -5.03
CA ARG A 246 7.94 20.37 -3.58
C ARG A 246 8.24 19.03 -2.90
N VAL A 247 7.89 17.90 -3.53
CA VAL A 247 8.20 16.56 -3.01
C VAL A 247 9.72 16.38 -2.88
N PHE A 248 10.47 16.66 -3.95
CA PHE A 248 11.93 16.53 -3.93
C PHE A 248 12.64 17.60 -3.10
N ALA A 249 12.09 18.80 -2.94
CA ALA A 249 12.62 19.80 -2.02
C ALA A 249 12.55 19.29 -0.57
N ARG A 250 11.37 18.85 -0.12
CA ARG A 250 11.20 18.29 1.23
C ARG A 250 12.13 17.10 1.49
N ALA A 251 12.29 16.21 0.52
CA ALA A 251 13.18 15.05 0.67
C ALA A 251 14.67 15.45 0.64
N ARG A 252 15.04 16.53 -0.08
CA ARG A 252 16.39 17.10 -0.03
C ARG A 252 16.69 17.77 1.31
N ASP A 253 15.72 18.45 1.90
CA ASP A 253 15.87 19.09 3.23
C ASP A 253 16.20 18.06 4.32
N LEU A 254 15.75 16.81 4.13
CA LEU A 254 16.09 15.67 4.99
C LEU A 254 17.37 14.93 4.57
N ALA A 255 18.08 15.42 3.56
CA ALA A 255 19.27 14.79 2.97
C ALA A 255 19.06 13.34 2.51
N VAL A 256 17.84 12.96 2.11
CA VAL A 256 17.52 11.57 1.70
C VAL A 256 17.53 11.33 0.20
N VAL A 257 17.56 12.40 -0.59
CA VAL A 257 17.63 12.35 -2.04
C VAL A 257 18.36 13.59 -2.55
N GLY A 258 19.02 13.49 -3.70
CA GLY A 258 19.60 14.65 -4.36
C GLY A 258 20.22 14.30 -5.71
N TRP A 259 20.70 15.33 -6.40
CA TRP A 259 21.38 15.18 -7.68
C TRP A 259 22.87 15.50 -7.50
N GLN A 260 23.71 14.84 -8.30
CA GLN A 260 25.15 15.09 -8.28
C GLN A 260 25.53 16.53 -8.68
N ARG A 261 24.71 17.21 -9.50
CA ARG A 261 24.97 18.57 -9.96
C ARG A 261 23.85 19.55 -9.59
N PRO A 262 24.15 20.84 -9.42
CA PRO A 262 23.13 21.86 -9.17
C PRO A 262 22.02 21.90 -10.22
N GLY A 263 20.82 22.33 -9.80
CA GLY A 263 19.66 22.45 -10.68
C GLY A 263 19.02 21.12 -11.08
N ASN A 264 19.11 20.10 -10.23
CA ASN A 264 18.58 18.75 -10.46
C ASN A 264 19.16 18.10 -11.74
N ARG A 265 20.49 18.18 -11.90
CA ARG A 265 21.21 17.68 -13.08
C ARG A 265 22.15 16.52 -12.72
N GLY A 266 22.43 15.66 -13.71
CA GLY A 266 23.26 14.47 -13.53
C GLY A 266 22.48 13.32 -12.91
N ASP A 267 23.20 12.38 -12.30
CA ASP A 267 22.56 11.24 -11.67
C ASP A 267 21.88 11.63 -10.37
N LEU A 268 20.76 10.97 -10.11
CA LEU A 268 20.05 11.01 -8.86
C LEU A 268 20.69 10.02 -7.89
N TRP A 269 20.80 10.42 -6.63
CA TRP A 269 21.15 9.54 -5.53
C TRP A 269 20.05 9.54 -4.46
N VAL A 270 19.94 8.43 -3.74
CA VAL A 270 19.13 8.29 -2.52
C VAL A 270 20.03 7.92 -1.35
N SER A 271 19.65 8.27 -0.12
CA SER A 271 20.43 7.88 1.04
C SER A 271 20.17 6.42 1.44
N SER A 272 21.21 5.76 1.95
CA SER A 272 21.12 4.47 2.64
C SER A 272 20.09 4.50 3.79
N GLN A 273 19.92 5.63 4.47
CA GLN A 273 18.88 5.83 5.49
C GLN A 273 17.47 5.67 4.90
N LEU A 274 17.16 6.31 3.76
CA LEU A 274 15.86 6.15 3.10
C LEU A 274 15.60 4.69 2.72
N VAL A 275 16.62 4.00 2.21
CA VAL A 275 16.51 2.59 1.84
C VAL A 275 16.23 1.73 3.08
N SER A 276 16.97 1.94 4.17
CA SER A 276 16.76 1.23 5.45
C SER A 276 15.37 1.47 6.04
N ASP A 277 14.93 2.74 6.09
CA ASP A 277 13.62 3.12 6.59
C ASP A 277 12.49 2.53 5.75
N TYR A 278 12.63 2.57 4.41
CA TYR A 278 11.68 1.95 3.50
C TYR A 278 11.62 0.44 3.70
N ARG A 279 12.77 -0.24 3.85
CA ARG A 279 12.83 -1.68 4.16
C ARG A 279 12.05 -2.02 5.44
N ARG A 280 12.34 -1.30 6.54
CA ARG A 280 11.64 -1.50 7.84
C ARG A 280 10.15 -1.26 7.71
N TRP A 281 9.75 -0.18 7.05
CA TRP A 281 8.35 0.16 6.83
C TRP A 281 7.61 -0.91 5.99
N GLN A 282 8.23 -1.41 4.92
CA GLN A 282 7.64 -2.46 4.10
C GLN A 282 7.60 -3.82 4.80
N ALA A 283 8.57 -4.13 5.67
CA ALA A 283 8.57 -5.38 6.43
C ALA A 283 7.32 -5.52 7.32
N VAL A 284 6.79 -4.42 7.88
CA VAL A 284 5.51 -4.41 8.62
C VAL A 284 4.35 -4.87 7.72
N LYS A 285 4.26 -4.34 6.50
CA LYS A 285 3.24 -4.76 5.53
C LYS A 285 3.38 -6.22 5.13
N PHE A 286 4.61 -6.67 4.86
CA PHE A 286 4.88 -8.06 4.52
C PHE A 286 4.50 -9.01 5.66
N ALA A 287 4.88 -8.69 6.90
CA ALA A 287 4.52 -9.47 8.09
C ALA A 287 3.00 -9.57 8.29
N ALA A 288 2.27 -8.48 8.07
CA ALA A 288 0.80 -8.48 8.14
C ALA A 288 0.15 -9.31 7.04
N LEU A 289 0.67 -9.26 5.82
CA LEU A 289 0.17 -10.07 4.69
C LEU A 289 0.47 -11.56 4.87
N GLU A 290 1.66 -11.89 5.34
CA GLU A 290 2.07 -13.26 5.64
C GLU A 290 1.17 -13.86 6.72
N GLU A 291 1.04 -13.18 7.87
CA GLU A 291 0.18 -13.64 8.97
C GLU A 291 -1.27 -13.81 8.53
N ALA A 292 -1.80 -12.86 7.76
CA ALA A 292 -3.17 -12.91 7.30
C ALA A 292 -3.42 -14.02 6.28
N PHE A 293 -2.44 -14.32 5.43
CA PHE A 293 -2.52 -15.41 4.47
C PHE A 293 -2.48 -16.76 5.18
N ASP A 294 -1.55 -16.95 6.14
CA ASP A 294 -1.48 -18.16 6.95
C ASP A 294 -2.82 -18.43 7.68
N TRP A 295 -3.40 -17.38 8.26
CA TRP A 295 -4.71 -17.46 8.91
C TRP A 295 -5.84 -17.80 7.94
N ALA A 296 -5.84 -17.21 6.74
CA ALA A 296 -6.87 -17.47 5.75
C ALA A 296 -6.84 -18.93 5.31
N VAL A 297 -5.65 -19.46 4.99
CA VAL A 297 -5.46 -20.87 4.63
C VAL A 297 -6.00 -21.78 5.73
N ALA A 298 -5.61 -21.58 6.99
CA ALA A 298 -6.05 -22.41 8.11
C ALA A 298 -7.58 -22.34 8.39
N ARG A 299 -8.30 -21.38 7.81
CA ARG A 299 -9.74 -21.20 7.98
C ARG A 299 -10.56 -21.73 6.81
N THR A 300 -9.98 -21.79 5.61
CA THR A 300 -10.68 -22.16 4.38
C THR A 300 -10.28 -23.53 3.84
N ILE A 301 -9.09 -24.03 4.20
CA ILE A 301 -8.50 -25.28 3.76
C ILE A 301 -8.15 -26.11 4.99
#